data_AF-A0A1V4UC85-F1
#
_entry.id   AF-A0A1V4UC85-F1
#
_cell.length_a   1.000
_cell.length_b   1.000
_cell.length_c   1.000
_cell.angle_alpha   90.00
_cell.angle_beta   90.00
_cell.angle_gamma   90.00
#
_symmetry.space_group_name_H-M   'P 1'
#
loop_
_entity.id
_entity.type
_entity.pdbx_description
1 polymer ?
#
loop_
_entity_poly.entity_id
_entity_poly.type
_entity_poly.pdbx_seq_one_letter_code
_entity_poly.pdbx_strand_id
1 'polypeptide(L)'
;MISDIGVHVVEVGSVAASDGEREALRLISDAGLNAEVCTYVRAVSQDIDSAADYGADSVHLVIPVSDLHIEKKMRKTRAQICEMAFSAVTYARERGLIVELSGEDASRADPAFLREIYAGGLERGAERLCFCDTVGLLTPERVAEVIPQLCLAPLSIHCHDDLGMAMANTVAALRAGAGCAHVTVNGIGERAGNTPLEELVMTLELLYRHPTGIRTEEIYRLSSLVSRMTGVPLPTNKAIVGEMAFTHESGIHAHGVLREPSTYEPVPPERVGRKRRIMLGKHSGSASVEAALAEMHYHPDESQLKEILKRIKVLGDKGSRITDTDLIAIAEAVMAIECRPKLKMKQFTVVSGSNVIPTASVTMDVRGEEVTGASTGAGPVDAAMEALRRSVAAVADIRLEEYHVDAIHGGTDALVDVTVRLSKDGKIITSRGARTDIIMASVEAVIAGMNRLLREENEDRSQNTH
;
A
#
# COMPACT_ATOMS: atom_id res chain seq x y z
N MET A 1 -3.74 -6.16 -13.79
CA MET A 1 -3.60 -4.86 -13.07
C MET A 1 -2.26 -4.18 -13.33
N ILE A 2 -1.10 -4.82 -13.12
CA ILE A 2 0.20 -4.22 -13.46
C ILE A 2 0.29 -3.89 -14.95
N SER A 3 -0.08 -4.82 -15.85
CA SER A 3 -0.17 -4.50 -17.27
C SER A 3 -1.22 -3.41 -17.55
N ASP A 4 -2.40 -3.53 -16.93
CA ASP A 4 -3.49 -2.57 -17.15
C ASP A 4 -3.04 -1.14 -16.89
N ILE A 5 -2.37 -0.85 -15.76
CA ILE A 5 -1.97 0.51 -15.38
C ILE A 5 -0.99 1.15 -16.37
N GLY A 6 -0.43 0.39 -17.31
CA GLY A 6 0.44 0.89 -18.38
C GLY A 6 1.91 0.50 -18.23
N VAL A 7 2.24 -0.45 -17.35
CA VAL A 7 3.62 -0.97 -17.26
C VAL A 7 3.96 -1.71 -18.55
N HIS A 8 5.10 -1.37 -19.15
CA HIS A 8 5.51 -1.85 -20.47
C HIS A 8 5.98 -3.31 -20.48
N VAL A 9 6.69 -3.75 -19.43
CA VAL A 9 7.25 -5.09 -19.30
C VAL A 9 6.95 -5.60 -17.89
N VAL A 10 6.43 -6.83 -17.78
CA VAL A 10 6.16 -7.49 -16.52
C VAL A 10 7.03 -8.73 -16.41
N GLU A 11 7.94 -8.75 -15.45
CA GLU A 11 8.72 -9.95 -15.11
C GLU A 11 7.86 -10.88 -14.26
N VAL A 12 7.59 -12.08 -14.80
CA VAL A 12 6.80 -13.13 -14.19
C VAL A 12 7.73 -14.20 -13.68
N GLY A 13 8.15 -14.00 -12.43
CA GLY A 13 8.84 -15.00 -11.64
C GLY A 13 10.09 -15.58 -12.30
N SER A 14 10.39 -16.82 -11.94
CA SER A 14 11.54 -17.55 -12.46
C SER A 14 11.13 -18.96 -12.85
N VAL A 15 11.25 -19.27 -14.13
CA VAL A 15 11.00 -20.63 -14.67
C VAL A 15 11.90 -21.70 -14.03
N ALA A 16 13.03 -21.29 -13.45
CA ALA A 16 13.94 -22.17 -12.74
C ALA A 16 13.46 -22.58 -11.35
N ALA A 17 12.50 -21.86 -10.76
CA ALA A 17 12.18 -21.97 -9.34
C ALA A 17 11.23 -23.14 -9.03
N SER A 18 10.10 -23.28 -9.74
CA SER A 18 9.14 -24.36 -9.47
C SER A 18 8.18 -24.63 -10.64
N ASP A 19 7.46 -25.75 -10.59
CA ASP A 19 6.36 -26.04 -11.52
C ASP A 19 5.25 -24.99 -11.43
N GLY A 20 4.98 -24.45 -10.24
CA GLY A 20 3.97 -23.41 -10.04
C GLY A 20 4.33 -22.10 -10.74
N GLU A 21 5.62 -21.73 -10.72
CA GLU A 21 6.13 -20.54 -11.41
C GLU A 21 6.04 -20.68 -12.93
N ARG A 22 6.37 -21.88 -13.45
CA ARG A 22 6.20 -22.19 -14.88
C ARG A 22 4.73 -22.11 -15.30
N GLU A 23 3.84 -22.72 -14.54
CA GLU A 23 2.40 -22.66 -14.85
C GLU A 23 1.85 -21.22 -14.73
N ALA A 24 2.33 -20.43 -13.76
CA ALA A 24 1.96 -19.03 -13.64
C ALA A 24 2.40 -18.22 -14.86
N LEU A 25 3.62 -18.43 -15.36
CA LEU A 25 4.10 -17.81 -16.59
C LEU A 25 3.17 -18.12 -17.76
N ARG A 26 2.85 -19.39 -18.01
CA ARG A 26 1.94 -19.79 -19.10
C ARG A 26 0.57 -19.15 -18.99
N LEU A 27 -0.03 -19.17 -17.80
CA LEU A 27 -1.34 -18.54 -17.57
C LEU A 27 -1.32 -17.04 -17.81
N ILE A 28 -0.23 -16.36 -17.48
CA ILE A 28 -0.08 -14.92 -17.66
C ILE A 28 0.21 -14.57 -19.13
N SER A 29 1.07 -15.34 -19.81
CA SER A 29 1.33 -15.20 -21.24
C SER A 29 0.06 -15.41 -22.08
N ASP A 30 -0.75 -16.41 -21.74
CA ASP A 30 -2.03 -16.70 -22.41
C ASP A 30 -3.12 -15.63 -22.13
N ALA A 31 -2.89 -14.71 -21.18
CA ALA A 31 -3.89 -13.72 -20.76
C ALA A 31 -4.08 -12.55 -21.74
N GLY A 32 -3.25 -12.45 -22.79
CA GLY A 32 -3.35 -11.40 -23.81
C GLY A 32 -3.11 -9.99 -23.25
N LEU A 33 -2.08 -9.86 -22.41
CA LEU A 33 -1.70 -8.60 -21.79
C LEU A 33 -1.18 -7.59 -22.82
N ASN A 34 -1.33 -6.30 -22.53
CA ASN A 34 -0.69 -5.24 -23.33
C ASN A 34 0.82 -5.10 -23.05
N ALA A 35 1.27 -5.63 -21.92
CA ALA A 35 2.66 -5.58 -21.49
C ALA A 35 3.43 -6.78 -22.05
N GLU A 36 4.69 -6.59 -22.39
CA GLU A 36 5.63 -7.68 -22.69
C GLU A 36 5.77 -8.57 -21.45
N VAL A 37 5.63 -9.89 -21.62
CA VAL A 37 5.80 -10.87 -20.54
C VAL A 37 7.24 -11.36 -20.54
N CYS A 38 7.98 -10.96 -19.51
CA CYS A 38 9.37 -11.32 -19.29
C CYS A 38 9.48 -12.41 -18.21
N THR A 39 10.53 -13.22 -18.21
CA THR A 39 10.88 -14.08 -17.07
C THR A 39 12.38 -14.10 -16.80
N TYR A 40 12.76 -14.24 -15.53
CA TYR A 40 14.15 -14.40 -15.14
C TYR A 40 14.68 -15.76 -15.56
N VAL A 41 15.88 -15.78 -16.15
CA VAL A 41 16.60 -17.02 -16.48
C VAL A 41 18.07 -16.94 -16.10
N ARG A 42 18.64 -18.07 -15.69
CA ARG A 42 20.09 -18.24 -15.64
C ARG A 42 20.60 -18.54 -17.05
N ALA A 43 21.90 -18.37 -17.26
CA ALA A 43 22.56 -18.73 -18.52
C ALA A 43 22.77 -20.24 -18.70
N VAL A 44 21.67 -20.98 -18.73
CA VAL A 44 21.60 -22.41 -19.00
C VAL A 44 20.45 -22.70 -19.96
N SER A 45 20.64 -23.65 -20.88
CA SER A 45 19.65 -23.95 -21.93
C SER A 45 18.30 -24.36 -21.37
N GLN A 46 18.27 -25.12 -20.27
CA GLN A 46 17.02 -25.59 -19.65
C GLN A 46 16.10 -24.44 -19.19
N ASP A 47 16.67 -23.37 -18.64
CA ASP A 47 15.88 -22.21 -18.19
C ASP A 47 15.33 -21.46 -19.43
N ILE A 48 16.15 -21.29 -20.46
CA ILE A 48 15.77 -20.65 -21.73
C ILE A 48 14.69 -21.45 -22.44
N ASP A 49 14.84 -22.78 -22.49
CA ASP A 49 13.85 -23.69 -23.07
C ASP A 49 12.51 -23.54 -22.35
N SER A 50 12.55 -23.55 -21.01
CA SER A 50 11.34 -23.37 -20.19
C SER A 50 10.71 -22.00 -20.40
N ALA A 51 11.48 -20.92 -20.51
CA ALA A 51 10.93 -19.59 -20.77
C ALA A 51 10.16 -19.55 -22.10
N ALA A 52 10.77 -20.08 -23.17
CA ALA A 52 10.13 -20.11 -24.49
C ALA A 52 8.94 -21.09 -24.55
N ASP A 53 9.05 -22.29 -23.97
CA ASP A 53 8.00 -23.31 -24.00
C ASP A 53 6.75 -22.89 -23.22
N TYR A 54 6.92 -22.04 -22.19
CA TYR A 54 5.82 -21.51 -21.38
C TYR A 54 5.37 -20.11 -21.83
N GLY A 55 5.85 -19.63 -22.98
CA GLY A 55 5.29 -18.47 -23.68
C GLY A 55 5.78 -17.10 -23.21
N ALA A 56 6.99 -16.98 -22.65
CA ALA A 56 7.58 -15.67 -22.42
C ALA A 56 7.87 -14.96 -23.77
N ASP A 57 7.67 -13.64 -23.82
CA ASP A 57 8.08 -12.80 -24.95
C ASP A 57 9.59 -12.51 -24.88
N SER A 58 10.09 -12.36 -23.65
CA SER A 58 11.48 -11.99 -23.38
C SER A 58 12.05 -12.67 -22.15
N VAL A 59 13.38 -12.65 -22.08
CA VAL A 59 14.13 -13.17 -20.93
C VAL A 59 15.03 -12.10 -20.33
N HIS A 60 14.96 -12.01 -19.00
CA HIS A 60 15.94 -11.32 -18.19
C HIS A 60 17.09 -12.29 -17.88
N LEU A 61 18.13 -12.25 -18.72
CA LEU A 61 19.27 -13.16 -18.67
C LEU A 61 20.36 -12.59 -17.77
N VAL A 62 20.53 -13.17 -16.58
CA VAL A 62 21.41 -12.61 -15.55
C VAL A 62 22.77 -13.32 -15.51
N ILE A 63 23.84 -12.54 -15.62
CA ILE A 63 25.24 -12.99 -15.58
C ILE A 63 25.98 -12.30 -14.44
N PRO A 64 26.70 -13.01 -13.56
CA PRO A 64 27.55 -12.38 -12.56
C PRO A 64 28.77 -11.70 -13.19
N VAL A 65 28.96 -10.41 -12.92
CA VAL A 65 30.03 -9.62 -13.56
C VAL A 65 31.10 -9.05 -12.61
N SER A 66 30.88 -9.08 -11.30
CA SER A 66 31.91 -8.68 -10.33
C SER A 66 32.96 -9.76 -10.15
N ASP A 67 34.22 -9.38 -9.95
CA ASP A 67 35.30 -10.35 -9.70
C ASP A 67 35.00 -11.21 -8.46
N LEU A 68 34.34 -10.64 -7.45
CA LEU A 68 33.89 -11.37 -6.29
C LEU A 68 32.93 -12.50 -6.66
N HIS A 69 31.90 -12.23 -7.45
CA HIS A 69 30.97 -13.27 -7.88
C HIS A 69 31.63 -14.26 -8.85
N ILE A 70 32.43 -13.78 -9.79
CA ILE A 70 33.12 -14.63 -10.78
C ILE A 70 34.05 -15.64 -10.07
N GLU A 71 34.86 -15.18 -9.12
CA GLU A 71 35.81 -16.02 -8.40
C GLU A 71 35.14 -16.88 -7.32
N LYS A 72 34.30 -16.28 -6.47
CA LYS A 72 33.80 -16.94 -5.24
C LYS A 72 32.51 -17.70 -5.47
N LYS A 73 31.57 -17.13 -6.24
CA LYS A 73 30.26 -17.75 -6.53
C LYS A 73 30.37 -18.72 -7.71
N MET A 74 30.94 -18.27 -8.83
CA MET A 74 30.98 -19.06 -10.06
C MET A 74 32.22 -19.95 -10.19
N ARG A 75 33.33 -19.58 -9.52
CA ARG A 75 34.64 -20.26 -9.63
C ARG A 75 35.09 -20.39 -11.09
N LYS A 76 34.93 -19.31 -11.86
CA LYS A 76 35.24 -19.22 -13.28
C LYS A 76 36.20 -18.06 -13.55
N THR A 77 36.72 -17.99 -14.77
CA THR A 77 37.43 -16.81 -15.28
C THR A 77 36.47 -15.86 -15.98
N ARG A 78 36.85 -14.58 -16.11
CA ARG A 78 36.11 -13.59 -16.91
C ARG A 78 35.80 -14.09 -18.33
N ALA A 79 36.76 -14.72 -19.00
CA ALA A 79 36.58 -15.29 -20.34
C ALA A 79 35.51 -16.40 -20.40
N GLN A 80 35.47 -17.29 -19.39
CA GLN A 80 34.44 -18.33 -19.29
C GLN A 80 33.06 -17.75 -19.03
N ILE A 81 32.98 -16.63 -18.31
CA ILE A 81 31.72 -15.90 -18.09
C ILE A 81 31.23 -15.26 -19.39
N CYS A 82 32.12 -14.65 -20.17
CA CYS A 82 31.78 -14.14 -21.50
C CYS A 82 31.25 -15.23 -22.42
N GLU A 83 31.95 -16.37 -22.52
CA GLU A 83 31.51 -17.51 -23.34
C GLU A 83 30.12 -18.02 -22.93
N MET A 84 29.89 -18.18 -21.62
CA MET A 84 28.60 -18.57 -21.07
C MET A 84 27.49 -17.57 -21.41
N ALA A 85 27.76 -16.26 -21.24
CA ALA A 85 26.82 -15.20 -21.58
C ALA A 85 26.46 -15.20 -23.07
N PHE A 86 27.48 -15.21 -23.94
CA PHE A 86 27.27 -15.10 -25.40
C PHE A 86 26.56 -16.33 -25.97
N SER A 87 26.89 -17.52 -25.48
CA SER A 87 26.21 -18.77 -25.86
C SER A 87 24.73 -18.72 -25.45
N ALA A 88 24.44 -18.29 -24.21
CA ALA A 88 23.07 -18.17 -23.73
C ALA A 88 22.25 -17.10 -24.49
N VAL A 89 22.84 -15.94 -24.78
CA VAL A 89 22.19 -14.89 -25.60
C VAL A 89 21.83 -15.43 -26.98
N THR A 90 22.79 -16.07 -27.66
CA THR A 90 22.59 -16.64 -29.00
C THR A 90 21.46 -17.67 -28.96
N TYR A 91 21.48 -18.57 -27.98
CA TYR A 91 20.48 -19.63 -27.86
C TYR A 91 19.09 -19.08 -27.54
N ALA A 92 18.96 -18.11 -26.64
CA ALA A 92 17.67 -17.48 -26.35
C ALA A 92 17.07 -16.80 -27.58
N ARG A 93 17.91 -16.16 -28.41
CA ARG A 93 17.49 -15.58 -29.69
C ARG A 93 17.03 -16.63 -30.69
N GLU A 94 17.75 -17.75 -30.82
CA GLU A 94 17.35 -18.88 -31.66
C GLU A 94 16.01 -19.49 -31.22
N ARG A 95 15.72 -19.46 -29.92
CA ARG A 95 14.44 -19.85 -29.31
C ARG A 95 13.32 -18.83 -29.51
N GLY A 96 13.59 -17.70 -30.17
CA GLY A 96 12.60 -16.67 -30.51
C GLY A 96 12.35 -15.63 -29.42
N LEU A 97 13.18 -15.59 -28.38
CA LEU A 97 13.02 -14.67 -27.25
C LEU A 97 13.74 -13.34 -27.50
N ILE A 98 13.17 -12.25 -26.99
CA ILE A 98 13.90 -10.98 -26.82
C ILE A 98 14.82 -11.12 -25.59
N VAL A 99 16.06 -10.66 -25.68
CA VAL A 99 17.04 -10.85 -24.61
C VAL A 99 17.43 -9.52 -23.99
N GLU A 100 17.22 -9.41 -22.69
CA GLU A 100 17.88 -8.42 -21.85
C GLU A 100 19.07 -9.06 -21.13
N LEU A 101 20.29 -8.63 -21.47
CA LEU A 101 21.51 -9.11 -20.84
C LEU A 101 21.87 -8.27 -19.62
N SER A 102 21.86 -8.90 -18.46
CA SER A 102 21.99 -8.19 -17.18
C SER A 102 23.25 -8.56 -16.43
N GLY A 103 23.97 -7.53 -15.99
CA GLY A 103 25.14 -7.69 -15.13
C GLY A 103 24.74 -7.74 -13.66
N GLU A 104 24.68 -8.94 -13.06
CA GLU A 104 24.55 -9.10 -11.61
C GLU A 104 25.81 -8.58 -10.92
N ASP A 105 25.59 -7.80 -9.86
CA ASP A 105 26.61 -7.16 -9.05
C ASP A 105 27.47 -6.13 -9.83
N ALA A 106 26.85 -5.51 -10.84
CA ALA A 106 27.50 -4.52 -11.70
C ALA A 106 28.02 -3.29 -10.94
N SER A 107 27.39 -2.92 -9.81
CA SER A 107 27.85 -1.79 -8.97
C SER A 107 29.25 -1.98 -8.38
N ARG A 108 29.71 -3.23 -8.27
CA ARG A 108 31.06 -3.58 -7.78
C ARG A 108 31.97 -4.14 -8.88
N ALA A 109 31.51 -4.19 -10.12
CA ALA A 109 32.26 -4.72 -11.24
C ALA A 109 33.23 -3.68 -11.83
N ASP A 110 34.24 -4.18 -12.54
CA ASP A 110 35.10 -3.37 -13.39
C ASP A 110 34.30 -2.85 -14.61
N PRO A 111 34.15 -1.51 -14.77
CA PRO A 111 33.38 -0.94 -15.86
C PRO A 111 33.87 -1.35 -17.26
N ALA A 112 35.18 -1.59 -17.42
CA ALA A 112 35.74 -2.00 -18.71
C ALA A 112 35.27 -3.40 -19.08
N PHE A 113 35.26 -4.32 -18.11
CA PHE A 113 34.77 -5.68 -18.31
C PHE A 113 33.25 -5.71 -18.53
N LEU A 114 32.51 -4.88 -17.79
CA LEU A 114 31.06 -4.77 -17.98
C LEU A 114 30.72 -4.29 -19.41
N ARG A 115 31.47 -3.30 -19.92
CA ARG A 115 31.34 -2.83 -21.30
C ARG A 115 31.69 -3.93 -22.31
N GLU A 116 32.72 -4.73 -22.06
CA GLU A 116 33.10 -5.87 -22.89
C GLU A 116 31.97 -6.91 -22.98
N ILE A 117 31.40 -7.30 -21.84
CA ILE A 117 30.27 -8.24 -21.80
C ILE A 117 29.06 -7.68 -22.52
N TYR A 118 28.70 -6.41 -22.31
CA TYR A 118 27.54 -5.82 -22.98
C TYR A 118 27.74 -5.67 -24.48
N ALA A 119 28.86 -5.10 -24.93
CA ALA A 119 29.16 -4.99 -26.35
C ALA A 119 29.15 -6.38 -27.01
N GLY A 120 29.77 -7.35 -26.35
CA GLY A 120 29.76 -8.72 -26.80
C GLY A 120 28.36 -9.33 -26.84
N GLY A 121 27.51 -9.09 -25.85
CA GLY A 121 26.13 -9.58 -25.85
C GLY A 121 25.31 -9.02 -27.01
N LEU A 122 25.45 -7.72 -27.29
CA LEU A 122 24.78 -7.05 -28.41
C LEU A 122 25.21 -7.65 -29.76
N GLU A 123 26.50 -7.94 -29.95
CA GLU A 123 27.00 -8.62 -31.16
C GLU A 123 26.36 -9.99 -31.41
N ARG A 124 25.88 -10.66 -30.34
CA ARG A 124 25.21 -11.98 -30.41
C ARG A 124 23.69 -11.86 -30.37
N GLY A 125 23.18 -10.64 -30.41
CA GLY A 125 21.77 -10.36 -30.61
C GLY A 125 20.98 -10.04 -29.35
N ALA A 126 21.61 -9.70 -28.23
CA ALA A 126 20.88 -9.08 -27.12
C ALA A 126 20.29 -7.73 -27.57
N GLU A 127 19.03 -7.45 -27.19
CA GLU A 127 18.33 -6.20 -27.53
C GLU A 127 18.51 -5.12 -26.47
N ARG A 128 18.56 -5.55 -25.21
CA ARG A 128 18.59 -4.68 -24.04
C ARG A 128 19.69 -5.11 -23.10
N LEU A 129 20.13 -4.15 -22.29
CA LEU A 129 21.15 -4.35 -21.27
C LEU A 129 20.55 -3.95 -19.92
N CYS A 130 21.00 -4.54 -18.81
CA CYS A 130 20.61 -4.05 -17.48
C CYS A 130 21.78 -4.00 -16.51
N PHE A 131 21.98 -2.83 -15.91
CA PHE A 131 22.91 -2.64 -14.80
C PHE A 131 22.24 -2.95 -13.47
N CYS A 132 22.72 -3.96 -12.74
CA CYS A 132 22.15 -4.35 -11.46
C CYS A 132 23.04 -3.92 -10.28
N ASP A 133 22.53 -3.03 -9.43
CA ASP A 133 23.08 -2.76 -8.09
C ASP A 133 22.51 -3.77 -7.08
N THR A 134 23.00 -5.00 -7.19
CA THR A 134 22.47 -6.19 -6.49
C THR A 134 22.44 -6.06 -4.97
N VAL A 135 23.34 -5.26 -4.39
CA VAL A 135 23.50 -5.13 -2.93
C VAL A 135 23.31 -3.68 -2.44
N GLY A 136 22.75 -2.79 -3.28
CA GLY A 136 22.39 -1.42 -2.87
C GLY A 136 23.57 -0.54 -2.45
N LEU A 137 24.73 -0.66 -3.11
CA LEU A 137 25.96 0.08 -2.78
C LEU A 137 26.29 1.19 -3.77
N LEU A 138 25.48 1.37 -4.81
CA LEU A 138 25.70 2.41 -5.80
C LEU A 138 25.41 3.80 -5.22
N THR A 139 26.05 4.83 -5.77
CA THR A 139 25.73 6.24 -5.44
C THR A 139 25.42 7.03 -6.70
N PRO A 140 24.68 8.15 -6.62
CA PRO A 140 24.35 8.97 -7.78
C PRO A 140 25.56 9.51 -8.53
N GLU A 141 26.67 9.78 -7.83
CA GLU A 141 27.93 10.23 -8.43
C GLU A 141 28.56 9.12 -9.26
N ARG A 142 28.58 7.89 -8.70
CA ARG A 142 29.10 6.72 -9.42
C ARG A 142 28.22 6.38 -10.62
N VAL A 143 26.90 6.54 -10.50
CA VAL A 143 25.95 6.43 -11.61
C VAL A 143 26.33 7.38 -12.74
N ALA A 144 26.52 8.67 -12.43
CA ALA A 144 26.86 9.69 -13.42
C ALA A 144 28.19 9.41 -14.14
N GLU A 145 29.13 8.74 -13.47
CA GLU A 145 30.40 8.33 -14.05
C GLU A 145 30.26 7.11 -14.97
N VAL A 146 29.53 6.07 -14.53
CA VAL A 146 29.54 4.74 -15.15
C VAL A 146 28.46 4.57 -16.20
N ILE A 147 27.22 4.97 -15.91
CA ILE A 147 26.06 4.68 -16.77
C ILE A 147 26.21 5.22 -18.20
N PRO A 148 26.67 6.47 -18.44
CA PRO A 148 26.82 6.98 -19.80
C PRO A 148 27.74 6.13 -20.69
N GLN A 149 28.73 5.46 -20.08
CA GLN A 149 29.69 4.60 -20.79
C GLN A 149 29.10 3.24 -21.16
N LEU A 150 27.96 2.87 -20.60
CA LEU A 150 27.30 1.57 -20.77
C LEU A 150 26.01 1.65 -21.60
N CYS A 151 25.54 2.85 -21.93
CA CYS A 151 24.39 3.07 -22.82
C CYS A 151 24.73 2.77 -24.29
N LEU A 152 25.10 1.52 -24.58
CA LEU A 152 25.41 1.01 -25.92
C LEU A 152 24.14 0.64 -26.71
N ALA A 153 23.07 0.31 -25.98
CA ALA A 153 21.72 -0.02 -26.41
C ALA A 153 20.77 0.46 -25.30
N PRO A 154 19.43 0.27 -25.40
CA PRO A 154 18.55 0.52 -24.27
C PRO A 154 19.06 -0.17 -23.00
N LEU A 155 19.40 0.66 -22.01
CA LEU A 155 19.98 0.22 -20.75
C LEU A 155 18.93 0.41 -19.64
N SER A 156 18.59 -0.70 -18.99
CA SER A 156 17.79 -0.77 -17.78
C SER A 156 18.68 -0.54 -16.55
N ILE A 157 18.12 0.11 -15.53
CA ILE A 157 18.72 0.20 -14.19
C ILE A 157 17.90 -0.63 -13.21
N HIS A 158 18.57 -1.47 -12.42
CA HIS A 158 17.95 -2.27 -11.37
C HIS A 158 18.68 -2.01 -10.04
N CYS A 159 18.03 -1.30 -9.13
CA CYS A 159 18.63 -0.90 -7.85
C CYS A 159 17.91 -1.55 -6.67
N HIS A 160 18.69 -2.21 -5.81
CA HIS A 160 18.26 -2.58 -4.47
C HIS A 160 18.43 -1.44 -3.48
N ASP A 161 17.67 -1.48 -2.39
CA ASP A 161 17.53 -0.37 -1.44
C ASP A 161 18.23 -0.61 -0.09
N ASP A 162 19.26 -1.47 -0.05
CA ASP A 162 19.97 -1.86 1.20
C ASP A 162 20.47 -0.67 2.03
N LEU A 163 20.77 0.48 1.40
CA LEU A 163 21.18 1.73 2.05
C LEU A 163 20.21 2.90 1.81
N GLY A 164 18.99 2.64 1.31
CA GLY A 164 17.99 3.68 1.03
C GLY A 164 18.28 4.55 -0.19
N MET A 165 19.13 4.07 -1.11
CA MET A 165 19.61 4.84 -2.26
C MET A 165 18.97 4.42 -3.60
N ALA A 166 18.11 3.40 -3.63
CA ALA A 166 17.61 2.83 -4.89
C ALA A 166 16.87 3.86 -5.75
N MET A 167 15.99 4.64 -5.12
CA MET A 167 15.23 5.71 -5.76
C MET A 167 16.14 6.81 -6.33
N ALA A 168 17.11 7.28 -5.54
CA ALA A 168 18.06 8.30 -5.97
C ALA A 168 18.95 7.82 -7.12
N ASN A 169 19.46 6.60 -7.03
CA ASN A 169 20.30 5.98 -8.05
C ASN A 169 19.53 5.72 -9.35
N THR A 170 18.29 5.26 -9.27
CA THR A 170 17.43 5.03 -10.44
C THR A 170 17.19 6.32 -11.21
N VAL A 171 16.81 7.41 -10.51
CA VAL A 171 16.62 8.72 -11.15
C VAL A 171 17.93 9.26 -11.74
N ALA A 172 19.05 9.11 -11.02
CA ALA A 172 20.35 9.49 -11.54
C ALA A 172 20.70 8.72 -12.83
N ALA A 173 20.37 7.42 -12.90
CA ALA A 173 20.69 6.59 -14.05
C ALA A 173 19.84 6.96 -15.26
N LEU A 174 18.54 7.18 -15.07
CA LEU A 174 17.64 7.69 -16.11
C LEU A 174 18.14 9.04 -16.65
N ARG A 175 18.58 9.95 -15.78
CA ARG A 175 19.19 11.22 -16.20
C ARG A 175 20.52 11.05 -16.92
N ALA A 176 21.28 10.01 -16.59
CA ALA A 176 22.56 9.68 -17.21
C ALA A 176 22.42 8.92 -18.55
N GLY A 177 21.19 8.64 -19.00
CA GLY A 177 20.90 8.06 -20.30
C GLY A 177 20.36 6.63 -20.28
N ALA A 178 20.15 6.03 -19.10
CA ALA A 178 19.40 4.78 -19.01
C ALA A 178 17.97 5.00 -19.55
N GLY A 179 17.47 4.04 -20.33
CA GLY A 179 16.16 4.14 -21.00
C GLY A 179 15.03 3.44 -20.27
N CYS A 180 15.36 2.56 -19.32
CA CYS A 180 14.41 1.73 -18.60
C CYS A 180 14.79 1.63 -17.11
N ALA A 181 13.83 1.32 -16.25
CA ALA A 181 14.05 1.11 -14.83
C ALA A 181 13.26 -0.10 -14.34
N HIS A 182 13.92 -1.02 -13.65
CA HIS A 182 13.27 -2.10 -12.94
C HIS A 182 12.77 -1.58 -11.60
N VAL A 183 11.50 -1.85 -11.32
CA VAL A 183 10.80 -1.36 -10.15
C VAL A 183 9.85 -2.42 -9.63
N THR A 184 9.48 -2.28 -8.36
CA THR A 184 8.46 -3.12 -7.75
C THR A 184 7.40 -2.26 -7.08
N VAL A 185 6.17 -2.76 -7.04
CA VAL A 185 5.08 -2.08 -6.31
C VAL A 185 5.43 -2.07 -4.82
N ASN A 186 5.31 -0.92 -4.17
CA ASN A 186 5.65 -0.72 -2.75
C ASN A 186 7.14 -0.89 -2.43
N GLY A 187 8.01 -1.04 -3.44
CA GLY A 187 9.44 -1.30 -3.26
C GLY A 187 9.76 -2.69 -2.73
N ILE A 188 8.83 -3.66 -2.78
CA ILE A 188 9.09 -5.02 -2.30
C ILE A 188 10.25 -5.69 -3.06
N GLY A 189 10.97 -6.58 -2.40
CA GLY A 189 12.09 -7.29 -3.00
C GLY A 189 12.90 -8.02 -1.95
N GLU A 190 14.06 -8.54 -2.34
CA GLU A 190 14.99 -9.11 -1.37
C GLU A 190 15.47 -8.06 -0.36
N ARG A 191 15.65 -8.47 0.90
CA ARG A 191 16.24 -7.65 1.97
C ARG A 191 15.47 -6.34 2.18
N ALA A 192 16.08 -5.20 1.85
CA ALA A 192 15.47 -3.87 1.96
C ALA A 192 14.55 -3.52 0.78
N GLY A 193 14.54 -4.35 -0.27
CA GLY A 193 13.67 -4.17 -1.42
C GLY A 193 14.36 -3.54 -2.63
N ASN A 194 13.54 -3.01 -3.53
CA ASN A 194 13.93 -2.42 -4.81
C ASN A 194 13.33 -1.01 -4.96
N THR A 195 13.70 -0.30 -6.02
CA THR A 195 13.08 0.98 -6.36
C THR A 195 11.55 0.88 -6.43
N PRO A 196 10.81 1.69 -5.65
CA PRO A 196 9.34 1.67 -5.64
C PRO A 196 8.73 2.29 -6.90
N LEU A 197 7.85 1.56 -7.58
CA LEU A 197 7.13 1.99 -8.79
C LEU A 197 6.38 3.31 -8.56
N GLU A 198 5.58 3.37 -7.50
CA GLU A 198 4.72 4.51 -7.21
C GLU A 198 5.50 5.81 -6.95
N GLU A 199 6.68 5.72 -6.33
CA GLU A 199 7.50 6.91 -6.09
C GLU A 199 8.24 7.33 -7.36
N LEU A 200 8.77 6.38 -8.14
CA LEU A 200 9.45 6.70 -9.38
C LEU A 200 8.51 7.34 -10.39
N VAL A 201 7.32 6.77 -10.59
CA VAL A 201 6.31 7.30 -11.51
C VAL A 201 5.94 8.73 -11.13
N MET A 202 5.58 8.97 -9.87
CA MET A 202 5.20 10.31 -9.42
C MET A 202 6.38 11.29 -9.48
N THR A 203 7.59 10.85 -9.18
CA THR A 203 8.82 11.65 -9.30
C THR A 203 9.05 12.10 -10.75
N LEU A 204 8.96 11.16 -11.70
CA LEU A 204 9.16 11.46 -13.12
C LEU A 204 8.08 12.42 -13.64
N GLU A 205 6.82 12.20 -13.30
CA GLU A 205 5.74 13.06 -13.78
C GLU A 205 5.71 14.44 -13.15
N LEU A 206 5.98 14.56 -11.85
CA LEU A 206 5.86 15.82 -11.11
C LEU A 206 7.11 16.67 -11.20
N LEU A 207 8.26 16.05 -10.92
CA LEU A 207 9.51 16.78 -10.77
C LEU A 207 10.24 16.92 -12.10
N TYR A 208 10.22 15.85 -12.92
CA TYR A 208 10.87 15.85 -14.23
C TYR A 208 9.92 16.19 -15.38
N ARG A 209 8.61 16.31 -15.12
CA ARG A 209 7.57 16.57 -16.13
C ARG A 209 7.63 15.59 -17.30
N HIS A 210 8.04 14.35 -17.01
CA HIS A 210 8.15 13.29 -17.98
C HIS A 210 6.89 12.42 -17.94
N PRO A 211 6.08 12.38 -19.01
CA PRO A 211 4.86 11.58 -19.04
C PRO A 211 5.24 10.10 -19.10
N THR A 212 4.92 9.36 -18.04
CA THR A 212 5.30 7.94 -17.94
C THR A 212 4.37 7.01 -18.71
N GLY A 213 3.17 7.48 -19.05
CA GLY A 213 2.09 6.65 -19.62
C GLY A 213 1.36 5.79 -18.58
N ILE A 214 1.75 5.86 -17.32
CA ILE A 214 1.12 5.11 -16.22
C ILE A 214 -0.16 5.83 -15.77
N ARG A 215 -1.24 5.06 -15.59
CA ARG A 215 -2.49 5.55 -14.99
C ARG A 215 -2.34 5.76 -13.49
N THR A 216 -1.80 6.93 -13.14
CA THR A 216 -1.46 7.29 -11.76
C THR A 216 -2.61 7.13 -10.76
N GLU A 217 -3.85 7.33 -11.19
CA GLU A 217 -5.06 7.17 -10.37
C GLU A 217 -5.32 5.74 -9.85
N GLU A 218 -4.71 4.71 -10.46
CA GLU A 218 -4.83 3.32 -9.99
C GLU A 218 -3.70 2.91 -9.03
N ILE A 219 -2.72 3.78 -8.79
CA ILE A 219 -1.51 3.47 -7.99
C ILE A 219 -1.88 2.99 -6.58
N TYR A 220 -2.73 3.72 -5.86
CA TYR A 220 -3.07 3.33 -4.48
C TYR A 220 -3.82 1.99 -4.42
N ARG A 221 -4.68 1.72 -5.40
CA ARG A 221 -5.40 0.45 -5.49
C ARG A 221 -4.44 -0.71 -5.77
N LEU A 222 -3.48 -0.53 -6.68
CA LEU A 222 -2.44 -1.51 -6.98
C LEU A 222 -1.57 -1.78 -5.76
N SER A 223 -1.09 -0.72 -5.11
CA SER A 223 -0.33 -0.76 -3.86
C SER A 223 -1.03 -1.56 -2.76
N SER A 224 -2.31 -1.26 -2.54
CA SER A 224 -3.16 -1.94 -1.55
C SER A 224 -3.39 -3.42 -1.89
N LEU A 225 -3.58 -3.73 -3.19
CA LEU A 225 -3.73 -5.11 -3.64
C LEU A 225 -2.46 -5.92 -3.39
N VAL A 226 -1.30 -5.38 -3.76
CA VAL A 226 0.00 -6.05 -3.55
C VAL A 226 0.25 -6.29 -2.06
N SER A 227 0.01 -5.29 -1.20
CA SER A 227 0.16 -5.47 0.26
C SER A 227 -0.72 -6.60 0.80
N ARG A 228 -1.98 -6.71 0.34
CA ARG A 228 -2.86 -7.82 0.74
C ARG A 228 -2.42 -9.17 0.20
N MET A 229 -1.96 -9.23 -1.06
CA MET A 229 -1.56 -10.50 -1.69
C MET A 229 -0.25 -11.04 -1.14
N THR A 230 0.70 -10.17 -0.81
CA THR A 230 2.01 -10.59 -0.27
C THR A 230 2.03 -10.72 1.25
N GLY A 231 1.04 -10.14 1.95
CA GLY A 231 1.02 -10.05 3.41
C GLY A 231 2.05 -9.07 3.98
N VAL A 232 2.75 -8.31 3.12
CA VAL A 232 3.70 -7.29 3.56
C VAL A 232 2.94 -5.98 3.81
N PRO A 233 2.86 -5.51 5.06
CA PRO A 233 2.10 -4.30 5.38
C PRO A 233 2.78 -3.04 4.82
N LEU A 234 1.96 -2.08 4.39
CA LEU A 234 2.44 -0.77 4.00
C LEU A 234 2.82 0.07 5.23
N PRO A 235 4.02 0.67 5.28
CA PRO A 235 4.33 1.67 6.29
C PRO A 235 3.32 2.82 6.24
N THR A 236 2.84 3.26 7.40
CA THR A 236 1.85 4.35 7.50
C THR A 236 2.34 5.64 6.86
N ASN A 237 3.63 5.90 6.92
CA ASN A 237 4.31 7.08 6.35
C ASN A 237 5.01 6.80 5.00
N LYS A 238 4.72 5.68 4.33
CA LYS A 238 5.26 5.39 2.99
C LYS A 238 4.91 6.52 2.01
N ALA A 239 5.89 6.99 1.24
CA ALA A 239 5.66 8.05 0.28
C ALA A 239 4.59 7.65 -0.74
N ILE A 240 3.76 8.61 -1.13
CA ILE A 240 2.62 8.48 -2.06
C ILE A 240 1.46 7.62 -1.53
N VAL A 241 1.73 6.39 -1.07
CA VAL A 241 0.69 5.38 -0.81
C VAL A 241 0.43 5.08 0.67
N GLY A 242 1.29 5.54 1.58
CA GLY A 242 1.13 5.30 3.02
C GLY A 242 -0.05 6.07 3.61
N GLU A 243 -0.76 5.49 4.58
CA GLU A 243 -1.96 6.08 5.21
C GLU A 243 -1.85 7.59 5.49
N MET A 244 -0.71 8.03 6.02
CA MET A 244 -0.42 9.40 6.43
C MET A 244 0.04 10.35 5.31
N ALA A 245 0.28 9.85 4.09
CA ALA A 245 0.84 10.66 2.99
C ALA A 245 -0.05 11.85 2.56
N PHE A 246 -1.37 11.77 2.80
CA PHE A 246 -2.34 12.84 2.52
C PHE A 246 -3.23 13.14 3.73
N THR A 247 -2.67 12.97 4.93
CA THR A 247 -3.37 13.18 6.19
C THR A 247 -2.76 14.36 6.93
N HIS A 248 -3.60 15.32 7.34
CA HIS A 248 -3.17 16.53 8.04
C HIS A 248 -3.68 16.57 9.48
N GLU A 249 -2.77 16.55 10.46
CA GLU A 249 -3.11 16.59 11.90
C GLU A 249 -2.89 17.98 12.53
N SER A 250 -1.83 18.68 12.10
CA SER A 250 -1.43 19.96 12.67
C SER A 250 -2.43 21.06 12.34
N GLY A 251 -2.88 21.82 13.36
CA GLY A 251 -3.87 22.88 13.20
C GLY A 251 -3.48 23.97 12.19
N ILE A 252 -2.18 24.27 12.06
CA ILE A 252 -1.68 25.23 11.07
C ILE A 252 -1.69 24.65 9.65
N HIS A 253 -1.35 23.36 9.50
CA HIS A 253 -1.32 22.70 8.19
C HIS A 253 -2.73 22.43 7.69
N ALA A 254 -3.60 21.88 8.54
CA ALA A 254 -5.01 21.64 8.21
C ALA A 254 -5.73 22.94 7.81
N HIS A 255 -5.50 24.04 8.53
CA HIS A 255 -6.06 25.34 8.16
C HIS A 255 -5.48 25.87 6.84
N GLY A 256 -4.18 25.68 6.57
CA GLY A 256 -3.58 26.01 5.28
C GLY A 256 -4.19 25.23 4.12
N VAL A 257 -4.33 23.91 4.28
CA VAL A 257 -4.92 23.01 3.27
C VAL A 257 -6.39 23.31 3.02
N LEU A 258 -7.17 23.65 4.05
CA LEU A 258 -8.57 24.03 3.90
C LEU A 258 -8.75 25.32 3.08
N ARG A 259 -7.77 26.24 3.13
CA ARG A 259 -7.80 27.49 2.34
C ARG A 259 -7.24 27.30 0.94
N GLU A 260 -6.08 26.66 0.84
CA GLU A 260 -5.35 26.41 -0.39
C GLU A 260 -4.57 25.10 -0.25
N PRO A 261 -5.09 23.98 -0.78
CA PRO A 261 -4.47 22.66 -0.64
C PRO A 261 -2.99 22.60 -1.05
N SER A 262 -2.61 23.35 -2.09
CA SER A 262 -1.23 23.35 -2.59
C SER A 262 -0.18 23.87 -1.60
N THR A 263 -0.60 24.50 -0.49
CA THR A 263 0.30 24.96 0.59
C THR A 263 1.03 23.82 1.29
N TYR A 264 0.39 22.65 1.42
CA TYR A 264 0.95 21.48 2.11
C TYR A 264 0.72 20.16 1.37
N GLU A 265 -0.04 20.16 0.27
CA GLU A 265 -0.22 19.00 -0.60
C GLU A 265 0.60 19.19 -1.88
N PRO A 266 1.82 18.64 -1.98
CA PRO A 266 2.62 18.75 -3.20
C PRO A 266 1.96 18.03 -4.39
N VAL A 267 1.03 17.11 -4.09
CA VAL A 267 0.26 16.33 -5.05
C VAL A 267 -1.19 16.26 -4.57
N PRO A 268 -2.17 16.57 -5.42
CA PRO A 268 -3.57 16.27 -5.10
C PRO A 268 -3.76 14.76 -4.88
N PRO A 269 -4.39 14.33 -3.78
CA PRO A 269 -4.54 12.91 -3.45
C PRO A 269 -5.28 12.12 -4.53
N GLU A 270 -6.21 12.74 -5.24
CA GLU A 270 -7.00 12.13 -6.32
C GLU A 270 -6.10 11.66 -7.47
N ARG A 271 -4.97 12.33 -7.68
CA ARG A 271 -4.00 12.00 -8.72
C ARG A 271 -3.36 10.62 -8.53
N VAL A 272 -3.43 10.07 -7.32
CA VAL A 272 -2.92 8.71 -7.02
C VAL A 272 -4.02 7.76 -6.54
N GLY A 273 -5.29 8.11 -6.78
CA GLY A 273 -6.44 7.30 -6.37
C GLY A 273 -6.77 7.37 -4.89
N ARG A 274 -6.40 8.48 -4.23
CA ARG A 274 -6.64 8.70 -2.80
C ARG A 274 -7.57 9.87 -2.54
N LYS A 275 -7.94 10.02 -1.28
CA LYS A 275 -8.72 11.14 -0.76
C LYS A 275 -7.98 11.76 0.41
N ARG A 276 -8.06 13.08 0.53
CA ARG A 276 -7.56 13.84 1.68
C ARG A 276 -8.24 13.36 2.96
N ARG A 277 -7.48 13.29 4.06
CA ARG A 277 -8.01 13.06 5.41
C ARG A 277 -7.53 14.16 6.35
N ILE A 278 -8.41 14.66 7.20
CA ILE A 278 -8.05 15.54 8.31
C ILE A 278 -8.13 14.70 9.57
N MET A 279 -7.04 14.56 10.30
CA MET A 279 -7.00 13.79 11.54
C MET A 279 -7.02 14.75 12.73
N LEU A 280 -7.90 14.49 13.70
CA LEU A 280 -7.87 15.22 14.96
C LEU A 280 -6.94 14.52 15.96
N GLY A 281 -6.16 15.30 16.68
CA GLY A 281 -5.13 14.81 17.60
C GLY A 281 -4.53 15.91 18.46
N LYS A 282 -3.42 15.62 19.14
CA LYS A 282 -2.78 16.56 20.08
C LYS A 282 -2.26 17.83 19.39
N HIS A 283 -1.98 17.74 18.09
CA HIS A 283 -1.50 18.85 17.27
C HIS A 283 -2.64 19.66 16.62
N SER A 284 -3.89 19.26 16.78
CA SER A 284 -5.02 19.98 16.18
C SER A 284 -5.17 21.38 16.78
N GLY A 285 -5.61 22.31 15.92
CA GLY A 285 -5.96 23.67 16.29
C GLY A 285 -7.47 23.85 16.35
N SER A 286 -7.94 24.95 16.94
CA SER A 286 -9.36 25.27 17.06
C SER A 286 -10.09 25.22 15.72
N ALA A 287 -9.50 25.77 14.66
CA ALA A 287 -10.11 25.78 13.32
C ALA A 287 -10.33 24.38 12.73
N SER A 288 -9.42 23.43 12.97
CA SER A 288 -9.56 22.04 12.48
C SER A 288 -10.67 21.30 13.21
N VAL A 289 -10.74 21.51 14.54
CA VAL A 289 -11.81 20.95 15.38
C VAL A 289 -13.15 21.57 15.01
N GLU A 290 -13.20 22.89 14.80
CA GLU A 290 -14.40 23.61 14.38
C GLU A 290 -14.90 23.15 13.01
N ALA A 291 -14.02 22.98 12.02
CA ALA A 291 -14.38 22.46 10.71
C ALA A 291 -14.96 21.04 10.80
N ALA A 292 -14.30 20.14 11.54
CA ALA A 292 -14.77 18.77 11.75
C ALA A 292 -16.12 18.72 12.48
N LEU A 293 -16.33 19.59 13.47
CA LEU A 293 -17.62 19.71 14.17
C LEU A 293 -18.72 20.30 13.28
N ALA A 294 -18.38 21.29 12.44
CA ALA A 294 -19.31 21.89 11.50
C ALA A 294 -19.80 20.90 10.43
N GLU A 295 -18.91 20.02 9.93
CA GLU A 295 -19.31 18.90 9.04
C GLU A 295 -20.30 17.95 9.71
N MET A 296 -20.24 17.82 11.04
CA MET A 296 -21.15 17.00 11.85
C MET A 296 -22.37 17.78 12.38
N HIS A 297 -22.51 19.05 11.98
CA HIS A 297 -23.53 20.00 12.43
C HIS A 297 -23.53 20.25 13.95
N TYR A 298 -22.33 20.43 14.53
CA TYR A 298 -22.11 20.94 15.88
C TYR A 298 -21.48 22.33 15.81
N HIS A 299 -22.07 23.30 16.51
CA HIS A 299 -21.60 24.69 16.53
C HIS A 299 -21.31 25.13 17.97
N PRO A 300 -20.16 24.75 18.54
CA PRO A 300 -19.77 25.18 19.87
C PRO A 300 -19.45 26.68 19.90
N ASP A 301 -19.72 27.34 21.03
CA ASP A 301 -19.20 28.68 21.29
C ASP A 301 -17.67 28.64 21.53
N GLU A 302 -17.03 29.82 21.61
CA GLU A 302 -15.57 29.91 21.76
C GLU A 302 -15.05 29.24 23.05
N SER A 303 -15.84 29.26 24.13
CA SER A 303 -15.47 28.63 25.41
C SER A 303 -15.59 27.11 25.33
N GLN A 304 -16.67 26.62 24.71
CA GLN A 304 -16.90 25.21 24.45
C GLN A 304 -15.83 24.64 23.51
N LEU A 305 -15.50 25.35 22.43
CA LEU A 305 -14.46 24.92 21.49
C LEU A 305 -13.09 24.79 22.17
N LYS A 306 -12.73 25.71 23.08
CA LYS A 306 -11.49 25.62 23.87
C LYS A 306 -11.47 24.39 24.77
N GLU A 307 -12.58 24.07 25.43
CA GLU A 307 -12.66 22.89 26.31
C GLU A 307 -12.67 21.58 25.50
N ILE A 308 -13.37 21.53 24.36
CA ILE A 308 -13.34 20.40 23.42
C ILE A 308 -11.89 20.15 22.97
N LEU A 309 -11.20 21.20 22.52
CA LEU A 309 -9.81 21.12 22.08
C LEU A 309 -8.89 20.60 23.20
N LYS A 310 -9.10 21.04 24.44
CA LYS A 310 -8.33 20.57 25.60
C LYS A 310 -8.52 19.06 25.82
N ARG A 311 -9.75 18.57 25.74
CA ARG A 311 -10.05 17.13 25.91
C ARG A 311 -9.47 16.27 24.77
N ILE A 312 -9.53 16.76 23.54
CA ILE A 312 -8.88 16.14 22.37
C ILE A 312 -7.37 16.01 22.61
N LYS A 313 -6.71 17.07 23.09
CA LYS A 313 -5.27 17.05 23.39
C LYS A 313 -4.91 16.04 24.47
N VAL A 314 -5.69 15.98 25.56
CA VAL A 314 -5.48 15.00 26.64
C VAL A 314 -5.61 13.55 26.13
N LEU A 315 -6.54 13.28 25.21
CA LEU A 315 -6.67 11.95 24.60
C LEU A 315 -5.51 11.66 23.63
N GLY A 316 -5.12 12.64 22.82
CA GLY A 316 -3.97 12.53 21.92
C GLY A 316 -2.63 12.33 22.65
N ASP A 317 -2.44 12.94 23.82
CA ASP A 317 -1.25 12.76 24.67
C ASP A 317 -1.12 11.34 25.20
N LYS A 318 -2.22 10.60 25.29
CA LYS A 318 -2.25 9.17 25.63
C LYS A 318 -1.99 8.25 24.42
N GLY A 319 -1.62 8.82 23.27
CA GLY A 319 -1.36 8.08 22.03
C GLY A 319 -2.61 7.57 21.32
N SER A 320 -3.81 8.03 21.70
CA SER A 320 -5.06 7.62 21.06
C SER A 320 -5.35 8.43 19.80
N ARG A 321 -5.72 7.74 18.71
CA ARG A 321 -6.36 8.37 17.55
C ARG A 321 -7.77 8.83 17.94
N ILE A 322 -8.15 10.04 17.53
CA ILE A 322 -9.48 10.61 17.81
C ILE A 322 -10.40 10.27 16.63
N THR A 323 -11.44 9.49 16.89
CA THR A 323 -12.47 9.19 15.87
C THR A 323 -13.59 10.22 15.86
N ASP A 324 -14.43 10.19 14.82
CA ASP A 324 -15.64 11.02 14.74
C ASP A 324 -16.54 10.78 15.96
N THR A 325 -16.66 9.53 16.40
CA THR A 325 -17.45 9.18 17.60
C THR A 325 -16.88 9.79 18.87
N ASP A 326 -15.55 9.83 19.02
CA ASP A 326 -14.86 10.47 20.15
C ASP A 326 -15.06 11.98 20.11
N LEU A 327 -14.89 12.59 18.94
CA LEU A 327 -15.09 14.03 18.74
C LEU A 327 -16.52 14.43 19.13
N ILE A 328 -17.52 13.70 18.63
CA ILE A 328 -18.94 13.93 18.97
C ILE A 328 -19.17 13.75 20.47
N ALA A 329 -18.64 12.69 21.08
CA ALA A 329 -18.82 12.45 22.52
C ALA A 329 -18.24 13.57 23.37
N ILE A 330 -17.06 14.08 23.00
CA ILE A 330 -16.42 15.22 23.66
C ILE A 330 -17.26 16.48 23.47
N ALA A 331 -17.71 16.76 22.24
CA ALA A 331 -18.51 17.93 21.92
C ALA A 331 -19.82 17.94 22.71
N GLU A 332 -20.56 16.83 22.74
CA GLU A 332 -21.81 16.71 23.49
C GLU A 332 -21.63 16.89 24.98
N ALA A 333 -20.58 16.29 25.55
CA ALA A 333 -20.29 16.42 26.97
C ALA A 333 -19.94 17.86 27.36
N VAL A 334 -19.34 18.65 26.45
CA VAL A 334 -19.01 20.06 26.68
C VAL A 334 -20.18 20.98 26.40
N MET A 335 -20.98 20.68 25.38
CA MET A 335 -22.17 21.45 24.98
C MET A 335 -23.42 21.07 25.80
N ALA A 336 -23.29 20.12 26.75
CA ALA A 336 -24.37 19.60 27.58
C ALA A 336 -25.58 19.09 26.78
N ILE A 337 -25.33 18.47 25.62
CA ILE A 337 -26.38 17.91 24.78
C ILE A 337 -26.78 16.56 25.37
N GLU A 338 -28.00 16.47 25.91
CA GLU A 338 -28.54 15.20 26.41
C GLU A 338 -28.85 14.25 25.26
N CYS A 339 -28.25 13.07 25.31
CA CYS A 339 -28.29 12.11 24.23
C CYS A 339 -28.79 10.77 24.73
N ARG A 340 -30.01 10.39 24.35
CA ARG A 340 -30.55 9.07 24.68
C ARG A 340 -30.11 8.06 23.62
N PRO A 341 -29.31 7.04 23.96
CA PRO A 341 -28.92 6.02 22.99
C PRO A 341 -30.17 5.26 22.52
N LYS A 342 -30.37 5.22 21.19
CA LYS A 342 -31.48 4.51 20.55
C LYS A 342 -31.27 3.00 20.51
N LEU A 343 -30.02 2.55 20.61
CA LEU A 343 -29.61 1.16 20.71
C LEU A 343 -28.88 0.95 22.03
N LYS A 344 -29.30 -0.04 22.82
CA LYS A 344 -28.53 -0.53 23.96
C LYS A 344 -28.32 -2.03 23.84
N MET A 345 -27.07 -2.46 23.89
CA MET A 345 -26.75 -3.88 23.99
C MET A 345 -27.16 -4.41 25.35
N LYS A 346 -27.98 -5.47 25.38
CA LYS A 346 -28.28 -6.19 26.63
C LYS A 346 -27.36 -7.39 26.79
N GLN A 347 -27.25 -8.21 25.75
CA GLN A 347 -26.39 -9.38 25.75
C GLN A 347 -26.02 -9.76 24.31
N PHE A 348 -24.86 -10.41 24.19
CA PHE A 348 -24.52 -11.15 22.98
C PHE A 348 -23.75 -12.41 23.35
N THR A 349 -23.90 -13.44 22.52
CA THR A 349 -23.18 -14.70 22.65
C THR A 349 -22.62 -15.04 21.29
N VAL A 350 -21.33 -15.36 21.23
CA VAL A 350 -20.68 -15.83 20.00
C VAL A 350 -20.11 -17.22 20.26
N VAL A 351 -20.40 -18.14 19.35
CA VAL A 351 -19.87 -19.50 19.34
C VAL A 351 -19.05 -19.65 18.07
N SER A 352 -17.78 -20.04 18.22
CA SER A 352 -16.87 -20.28 17.10
C SER A 352 -15.93 -21.44 17.43
N GLY A 353 -15.53 -22.20 16.42
CA GLY A 353 -14.61 -23.34 16.56
C GLY A 353 -14.23 -23.89 15.19
N SER A 354 -13.15 -24.68 15.12
CA SER A 354 -12.60 -25.20 13.87
C SER A 354 -13.58 -26.02 13.03
N ASN A 355 -14.57 -26.66 13.67
CA ASN A 355 -15.60 -27.48 13.02
C ASN A 355 -17.03 -26.97 13.32
N VAL A 356 -17.18 -25.71 13.69
CA VAL A 356 -18.48 -25.11 14.02
C VAL A 356 -18.68 -23.90 13.13
N ILE A 357 -19.87 -23.77 12.54
CA ILE A 357 -20.24 -22.57 11.79
C ILE A 357 -20.28 -21.41 12.80
N PRO A 358 -19.43 -20.37 12.68
CA PRO A 358 -19.44 -19.25 13.59
C PRO A 358 -20.82 -18.63 13.65
N THR A 359 -21.38 -18.55 14.86
CA THR A 359 -22.76 -18.13 15.10
C THR A 359 -22.78 -17.11 16.23
N ALA A 360 -23.51 -16.03 16.04
CA ALA A 360 -23.74 -15.02 17.06
C ALA A 360 -25.24 -14.84 17.31
N SER A 361 -25.60 -14.66 18.57
CA SER A 361 -26.92 -14.23 19.02
C SER A 361 -26.77 -12.91 19.76
N VAL A 362 -27.65 -11.96 19.48
CA VAL A 362 -27.62 -10.60 20.03
C VAL A 362 -29.02 -10.25 20.52
N THR A 363 -29.12 -9.79 21.76
CA THR A 363 -30.32 -9.14 22.30
C THR A 363 -30.02 -7.69 22.60
N MET A 364 -30.82 -6.79 22.02
CA MET A 364 -30.66 -5.36 22.15
C MET A 364 -32.00 -4.67 22.36
N ASP A 365 -31.94 -3.55 23.07
CA ASP A 365 -33.04 -2.58 23.13
C ASP A 365 -32.89 -1.64 21.94
N VAL A 366 -33.90 -1.64 21.06
CA VAL A 366 -33.99 -0.83 19.86
C VAL A 366 -35.19 0.10 20.03
N ARG A 367 -34.92 1.38 20.33
CA ARG A 367 -35.94 2.42 20.58
C ARG A 367 -36.97 2.04 21.67
N GLY A 368 -36.56 1.29 22.68
CA GLY A 368 -37.41 0.84 23.79
C GLY A 368 -38.01 -0.57 23.59
N GLU A 369 -37.84 -1.18 22.42
CA GLU A 369 -38.29 -2.55 22.15
C GLU A 369 -37.13 -3.54 22.22
N GLU A 370 -37.35 -4.67 22.89
CA GLU A 370 -36.33 -5.73 22.95
C GLU A 370 -36.37 -6.58 21.68
N VAL A 371 -35.25 -6.57 20.95
CA VAL A 371 -35.06 -7.34 19.72
C VAL A 371 -33.97 -8.37 19.97
N THR A 372 -34.27 -9.63 19.66
CA THR A 372 -33.28 -10.71 19.65
C THR A 372 -33.12 -11.24 18.24
N GLY A 373 -31.88 -11.29 17.77
CA GLY A 373 -31.51 -11.77 16.44
C GLY A 373 -30.30 -12.69 16.52
N ALA A 374 -30.17 -13.59 15.55
CA ALA A 374 -29.00 -14.43 15.41
C ALA A 374 -28.57 -14.51 13.95
N SER A 375 -27.27 -14.68 13.74
CA SER A 375 -26.70 -14.89 12.41
C SER A 375 -25.47 -15.79 12.48
N THR A 376 -25.19 -16.40 11.33
CA THR A 376 -23.91 -17.06 11.04
C THR A 376 -23.00 -16.10 10.27
N GLY A 377 -21.70 -16.38 10.27
CA GLY A 377 -20.72 -15.63 9.49
C GLY A 377 -19.47 -16.47 9.17
N ALA A 378 -18.56 -15.91 8.38
CA ALA A 378 -17.27 -16.52 8.07
C ALA A 378 -16.34 -16.61 9.30
N GLY A 379 -16.59 -15.78 10.32
CA GLY A 379 -15.88 -15.76 11.58
C GLY A 379 -16.75 -15.23 12.72
N PRO A 380 -16.26 -15.27 13.98
CA PRO A 380 -17.02 -14.83 15.14
C PRO A 380 -17.42 -13.35 15.09
N VAL A 381 -16.52 -12.50 14.61
CA VAL A 381 -16.78 -11.07 14.42
C VAL A 381 -17.84 -10.87 13.34
N ASP A 382 -17.68 -11.48 12.17
CA ASP A 382 -18.62 -11.38 11.06
C ASP A 382 -20.03 -11.84 11.45
N ALA A 383 -20.15 -12.97 12.15
CA ALA A 383 -21.42 -13.46 12.68
C ALA A 383 -22.08 -12.44 13.62
N ALA A 384 -21.30 -11.81 14.51
CA ALA A 384 -21.79 -10.79 15.43
C ALA A 384 -22.23 -9.51 14.70
N MET A 385 -21.47 -9.07 13.69
CA MET A 385 -21.81 -7.90 12.88
C MET A 385 -23.09 -8.11 12.08
N GLU A 386 -23.26 -9.28 11.45
CA GLU A 386 -24.47 -9.59 10.69
C GLU A 386 -25.69 -9.73 11.61
N ALA A 387 -25.52 -10.31 12.81
CA ALA A 387 -26.58 -10.37 13.82
C ALA A 387 -26.99 -8.95 14.27
N LEU A 388 -26.04 -8.05 14.53
CA LEU A 388 -26.30 -6.65 14.85
C LEU A 388 -27.04 -5.94 13.71
N ARG A 389 -26.55 -6.08 12.47
CA ARG A 389 -27.14 -5.45 11.29
C ARG A 389 -28.60 -5.87 11.10
N ARG A 390 -28.88 -7.17 11.22
CA ARG A 390 -30.25 -7.71 11.10
C ARG A 390 -31.19 -7.22 12.20
N SER A 391 -30.71 -7.16 13.44
CA SER A 391 -31.50 -6.67 14.57
C SER A 391 -31.88 -5.19 14.46
N VAL A 392 -31.12 -4.41 13.69
CA VAL A 392 -31.37 -2.96 13.46
C VAL A 392 -32.02 -2.68 12.09
N ALA A 393 -32.14 -3.69 11.21
CA ALA A 393 -32.57 -3.50 9.81
C ALA A 393 -33.99 -2.92 9.66
N ALA A 394 -34.87 -3.16 10.64
CA ALA A 394 -36.21 -2.56 10.68
C ALA A 394 -36.19 -1.04 10.95
N VAL A 395 -35.08 -0.52 11.48
CA VAL A 395 -34.91 0.90 11.84
C VAL A 395 -34.04 1.65 10.85
N ALA A 396 -32.98 1.04 10.31
CA ALA A 396 -32.16 1.63 9.25
C ALA A 396 -31.32 0.60 8.49
N ASP A 397 -31.03 0.86 7.21
CA ASP A 397 -30.00 0.16 6.45
C ASP A 397 -28.63 0.79 6.75
N ILE A 398 -27.88 0.18 7.67
CA ILE A 398 -26.52 0.60 8.04
C ILE A 398 -25.53 -0.41 7.48
N ARG A 399 -24.48 0.08 6.80
CA ARG A 399 -23.45 -0.76 6.18
C ARG A 399 -22.10 -0.55 6.86
N LEU A 400 -21.35 -1.63 7.02
CA LEU A 400 -19.96 -1.62 7.46
C LEU A 400 -19.07 -1.54 6.21
N GLU A 401 -18.41 -0.42 6.02
CA GLU A 401 -17.56 -0.14 4.84
C GLU A 401 -16.12 -0.60 5.07
N GLU A 402 -15.57 -0.29 6.26
CA GLU A 402 -14.21 -0.64 6.64
C GLU A 402 -14.20 -1.19 8.08
N TYR A 403 -13.35 -2.18 8.30
CA TYR A 403 -13.09 -2.81 9.59
C TYR A 403 -11.58 -2.97 9.76
N HIS A 404 -11.03 -2.42 10.83
CA HIS A 404 -9.61 -2.47 11.14
C HIS A 404 -9.38 -2.83 12.60
N VAL A 405 -8.35 -3.64 12.84
CA VAL A 405 -8.00 -4.15 14.17
C VAL A 405 -6.49 -4.02 14.36
N ASP A 406 -6.09 -3.30 15.39
CA ASP A 406 -4.70 -3.14 15.81
C ASP A 406 -4.50 -3.67 17.24
N ALA A 407 -3.41 -4.39 17.48
CA ALA A 407 -2.97 -4.69 18.84
C ALA A 407 -2.13 -3.52 19.37
N ILE A 408 -2.52 -2.92 20.49
CA ILE A 408 -1.80 -1.77 21.07
C ILE A 408 -0.46 -2.21 21.69
N HIS A 409 -0.40 -3.43 22.24
CA HIS A 409 0.82 -4.03 22.78
C HIS A 409 0.92 -5.51 22.41
N GLY A 410 2.10 -6.09 22.59
CA GLY A 410 2.30 -7.54 22.45
C GLY A 410 1.78 -8.31 23.67
N GLY A 411 1.41 -9.57 23.46
CA GLY A 411 0.90 -10.47 24.49
C GLY A 411 -0.46 -11.07 24.11
N THR A 412 -0.84 -12.19 24.73
CA THR A 412 -2.17 -12.82 24.53
C THR A 412 -3.30 -12.04 25.21
N ASP A 413 -2.95 -11.09 26.06
CA ASP A 413 -3.82 -10.15 26.79
C ASP A 413 -3.71 -8.73 26.22
N ALA A 414 -3.21 -8.60 24.98
CA ALA A 414 -3.12 -7.34 24.26
C ALA A 414 -4.45 -6.58 24.29
N LEU A 415 -4.41 -5.31 24.68
CA LEU A 415 -5.52 -4.41 24.42
C LEU A 415 -5.62 -4.22 22.91
N VAL A 416 -6.78 -4.56 22.36
CA VAL A 416 -7.06 -4.51 20.94
C VAL A 416 -7.91 -3.28 20.64
N ASP A 417 -7.46 -2.55 19.63
CA ASP A 417 -8.08 -1.36 19.09
C ASP A 417 -8.85 -1.75 17.83
N VAL A 418 -10.17 -1.63 17.86
CA VAL A 418 -11.03 -1.89 16.71
C VAL A 418 -11.59 -0.59 16.20
N THR A 419 -11.28 -0.25 14.96
CA THR A 419 -11.83 0.91 14.26
C THR A 419 -12.77 0.43 13.15
N VAL A 420 -13.98 0.99 13.10
CA VAL A 420 -15.01 0.67 12.11
C VAL A 420 -15.47 1.92 11.38
N ARG A 421 -15.78 1.78 10.09
CA ARG A 421 -16.38 2.83 9.27
C ARG A 421 -17.75 2.38 8.82
N LEU A 422 -18.79 3.11 9.21
CA LEU A 422 -20.19 2.78 8.96
C LEU A 422 -20.83 3.83 8.06
N SER A 423 -21.75 3.42 7.19
CA SER A 423 -22.50 4.30 6.30
C SER A 423 -24.01 4.11 6.41
N LYS A 424 -24.77 5.20 6.24
CA LYS A 424 -26.24 5.22 6.14
C LYS A 424 -26.67 6.47 5.37
N ASP A 425 -27.54 6.31 4.36
CA ASP A 425 -28.13 7.43 3.59
C ASP A 425 -27.09 8.47 3.10
N GLY A 426 -25.91 8.01 2.68
CA GLY A 426 -24.80 8.86 2.24
C GLY A 426 -23.95 9.50 3.35
N LYS A 427 -24.36 9.39 4.63
CA LYS A 427 -23.54 9.78 5.79
C LYS A 427 -22.58 8.65 6.14
N ILE A 428 -21.35 9.00 6.48
CA ILE A 428 -20.30 8.05 6.87
C ILE A 428 -19.74 8.49 8.21
N ILE A 429 -19.54 7.54 9.12
CA ILE A 429 -18.95 7.80 10.43
C ILE A 429 -17.89 6.77 10.80
N THR A 430 -16.86 7.22 11.51
CA THR A 430 -15.83 6.36 12.08
C THR A 430 -16.07 6.17 13.58
N SER A 431 -15.95 4.93 14.06
CA SER A 431 -16.13 4.58 15.46
C SER A 431 -15.04 3.63 15.94
N ARG A 432 -14.82 3.60 17.26
CA ARG A 432 -13.74 2.84 17.89
C ARG A 432 -14.24 2.08 19.11
N GLY A 433 -13.69 0.89 19.32
CA GLY A 433 -13.85 0.08 20.53
C GLY A 433 -12.49 -0.46 20.96
N ALA A 434 -12.20 -0.41 22.25
CA ALA A 434 -10.91 -0.81 22.80
C ALA A 434 -11.09 -1.75 24.00
N ARG A 435 -10.76 -3.03 23.80
CA ARG A 435 -10.88 -4.12 24.79
C ARG A 435 -9.80 -5.16 24.55
N THR A 436 -9.53 -6.00 25.53
CA THR A 436 -8.72 -7.21 25.35
C THR A 436 -9.43 -8.26 24.47
N ASP A 437 -10.76 -8.29 24.52
CA ASP A 437 -11.60 -9.14 23.66
C ASP A 437 -11.93 -8.41 22.34
N ILE A 438 -11.43 -8.96 21.22
CA ILE A 438 -11.61 -8.42 19.87
C ILE A 438 -13.09 -8.36 19.48
N ILE A 439 -13.86 -9.39 19.82
CA ILE A 439 -15.29 -9.48 19.46
C ILE A 439 -16.05 -8.39 20.22
N MET A 440 -15.76 -8.24 21.51
CA MET A 440 -16.39 -7.22 22.34
C MET A 440 -16.02 -5.80 21.89
N ALA A 441 -14.75 -5.54 21.62
CA ALA A 441 -14.30 -4.27 21.05
C ALA A 441 -15.02 -3.96 19.73
N SER A 442 -15.17 -4.96 18.86
CA SER A 442 -15.86 -4.82 17.57
C SER A 442 -17.34 -4.49 17.74
N VAL A 443 -18.02 -5.22 18.64
CA VAL A 443 -19.44 -5.03 18.94
C VAL A 443 -19.71 -3.63 19.52
N GLU A 444 -18.88 -3.20 20.47
CA GLU A 444 -18.95 -1.86 21.05
C GLU A 444 -18.74 -0.76 20.00
N ALA A 445 -17.71 -0.91 19.15
CA ALA A 445 -17.41 0.05 18.07
C ALA A 445 -18.60 0.19 17.10
N VAL A 446 -19.20 -0.94 16.69
CA VAL A 446 -20.32 -0.91 15.75
C VAL A 446 -21.58 -0.34 16.38
N ILE A 447 -21.92 -0.70 17.62
CA ILE A 447 -23.09 -0.12 18.29
C ILE A 447 -22.91 1.38 18.51
N ALA A 448 -21.70 1.82 18.90
CA ALA A 448 -21.41 3.23 19.07
C ALA A 448 -21.64 3.99 17.76
N GLY A 449 -21.08 3.52 16.64
CA GLY A 449 -21.30 4.16 15.34
C GLY A 449 -22.75 4.06 14.82
N MET A 450 -23.45 2.95 15.03
CA MET A 450 -24.87 2.80 14.69
C MET A 450 -25.75 3.78 15.46
N ASN A 451 -25.52 3.94 16.77
CA ASN A 451 -26.22 4.92 17.60
C ASN A 451 -26.06 6.34 17.05
N ARG A 452 -24.87 6.68 16.53
CA ARG A 452 -24.63 7.98 15.90
C ARG A 452 -25.37 8.15 14.58
N LEU A 453 -25.40 7.14 13.71
CA LEU A 453 -26.12 7.18 12.43
C LEU A 453 -27.65 7.15 12.57
N LEU A 454 -28.18 6.63 13.66
CA LEU A 454 -29.63 6.54 13.92
C LEU A 454 -30.25 7.81 14.49
N ARG A 455 -29.45 8.84 14.72
CA ARG A 455 -29.94 10.13 15.17
C ARG A 455 -30.71 10.86 14.08
N GLU A 456 -31.75 11.55 14.53
CA GLU A 456 -32.50 12.45 13.69
C GLU A 456 -31.86 13.84 13.76
N GLU A 457 -31.91 14.60 12.65
CA GLU A 457 -31.30 15.93 12.56
C GLU A 457 -31.88 16.94 13.58
N ASN A 458 -33.06 16.63 14.13
CA ASN A 458 -33.85 17.48 15.04
C ASN A 458 -33.73 17.14 16.53
N GLU A 459 -32.76 16.33 16.97
CA GLU A 459 -32.47 16.20 18.42
C GLU A 459 -31.87 17.52 18.93
N ASP A 460 -32.76 18.44 19.36
CA ASP A 460 -32.57 19.80 19.91
C ASP A 460 -31.11 20.28 19.99
N ARG A 461 -30.58 20.74 18.86
CA ARG A 461 -29.20 21.27 18.75
C ARG A 461 -29.09 22.79 18.99
N SER A 462 -30.17 23.44 19.42
CA SER A 462 -30.28 24.91 19.43
C SER A 462 -30.87 25.55 20.69
N GLN A 463 -31.18 24.83 21.76
CA GLN A 463 -31.77 25.45 22.96
C GLN A 463 -30.94 25.21 24.22
N ASN A 464 -30.00 26.12 24.45
CA ASN A 464 -29.74 26.71 25.77
C ASN A 464 -28.93 28.00 25.58
N THR A 465 -29.56 29.00 24.95
CA THR A 465 -29.23 30.41 25.19
C THR A 465 -30.21 30.93 26.22
N HIS A 466 -29.82 30.90 27.50
CA HIS A 466 -30.35 31.79 28.52
C HIS A 466 -29.28 32.20 29.50
#